data_AF-A0A4Y6PMR7-F1
#
_entry.id   AF-A0A4Y6PMR7-F1
#
_cell.length_a   1.000
_cell.length_b   1.000
_cell.length_c   1.000
_cell.angle_alpha   90.00
_cell.angle_beta   90.00
_cell.angle_gamma   90.00
#
_symmetry.space_group_name_H-M   'P 1'
#
loop_
_entity.id
_entity.type
_entity.pdbx_description
1 polymer ?
#
loop_
_entity_poly.entity_id
_entity_poly.type
_entity_poly.pdbx_seq_one_letter_code
_entity_poly.pdbx_strand_id
1 'polypeptide(L)'
;MISEDLYRDVLPDWTRLRMLEEAEDEAAAELLVAITLLGDEANDGDTYTRLKQMWLELLSGHDETARAALAAHIDTSHDRVQSLFDHPHAFGILLASACSRLRSPITQFHVMCLFCVTVFASGPDERQIELCYRIGRKFGMVEGRVEELFGRMWAAYQNVTAQAKGLDYAQEYTAGTHWRRNAADFRTSNPFQKPAR
;
A
#
# COMPACT_ATOMS: atom_id res chain seq x y z
N MET A 1 0.18 13.30 13.17
CA MET A 1 -0.10 11.85 13.17
C MET A 1 -1.29 11.65 12.24
N ILE A 2 -1.20 10.79 11.23
CA ILE A 2 -2.34 10.53 10.34
C ILE A 2 -3.33 9.65 11.13
N SER A 3 -4.51 10.20 11.43
CA SER A 3 -5.53 9.51 12.24
C SER A 3 -6.30 8.48 11.42
N GLU A 4 -6.98 7.57 12.12
CA GLU A 4 -7.96 6.61 11.57
C GLU A 4 -9.00 7.28 10.65
N ASP A 5 -9.26 8.57 10.83
CA ASP A 5 -10.22 9.34 10.03
C ASP A 5 -9.79 9.46 8.56
N LEU A 6 -8.49 9.59 8.28
CA LEU A 6 -7.96 9.66 6.91
C LEU A 6 -8.24 8.38 6.10
N TYR A 7 -8.37 7.24 6.81
CA TYR A 7 -8.67 5.94 6.23
C TYR A 7 -10.16 5.82 5.88
N ARG A 8 -11.03 6.29 6.78
CA ARG A 8 -12.50 6.24 6.60
C ARG A 8 -12.98 7.07 5.41
N ASP A 9 -12.30 8.17 5.11
CA ASP A 9 -12.67 9.07 4.00
C ASP A 9 -12.34 8.49 2.61
N VAL A 10 -11.41 7.53 2.54
CA VAL A 10 -10.89 7.00 1.26
C VAL A 10 -11.58 5.70 0.87
N LEU A 11 -12.06 4.94 1.85
CA LEU A 11 -12.73 3.65 1.66
C LEU A 11 -14.15 3.68 2.24
N PRO A 12 -15.20 3.61 1.41
CA PRO A 12 -16.57 3.66 1.88
C PRO A 12 -17.02 2.40 2.65
N ASP A 13 -16.35 1.25 2.50
CA ASP A 13 -16.73 0.00 3.16
C ASP A 13 -15.52 -0.85 3.58
N TRP A 14 -14.98 -0.58 4.76
CA TRP A 14 -13.86 -1.32 5.34
C TRP A 14 -14.21 -2.76 5.74
N THR A 15 -15.48 -3.10 5.90
CA THR A 15 -15.90 -4.44 6.35
C THR A 15 -15.51 -5.53 5.36
N ARG A 16 -15.37 -5.17 4.07
CA ARG A 16 -14.92 -6.08 3.02
C ARG A 16 -13.53 -6.65 3.25
N LEU A 17 -12.62 -5.87 3.82
CA LEU A 17 -11.27 -6.34 4.12
C LEU A 17 -11.23 -7.25 5.35
N ARG A 18 -12.32 -7.32 6.13
CA ARG A 18 -12.46 -8.24 7.27
C ARG A 18 -13.06 -9.59 6.87
N MET A 19 -13.52 -9.72 5.63
CA MET A 19 -14.17 -10.91 5.10
C MET A 19 -13.32 -11.60 4.03
N LEU A 20 -12.01 -11.31 4.01
CA LEU A 20 -11.08 -11.95 3.10
C LEU A 20 -10.91 -13.43 3.48
N GLU A 21 -10.73 -14.26 2.46
CA GLU A 21 -10.30 -15.64 2.67
C GLU A 21 -8.82 -15.64 3.06
N GLU A 22 -8.36 -16.68 3.76
CA GLU A 22 -6.96 -16.79 4.24
C GLU A 22 -5.92 -16.50 3.15
N ALA A 23 -6.14 -17.01 1.93
CA ALA A 23 -5.23 -16.79 0.80
C ALA A 23 -5.24 -15.34 0.29
N GLU A 24 -6.37 -14.64 0.41
CA GLU A 24 -6.50 -13.21 0.07
C GLU A 24 -5.91 -12.32 1.18
N ASP A 25 -6.09 -12.72 2.44
CA ASP A 25 -5.47 -12.06 3.60
C ASP A 25 -3.94 -12.11 3.54
N GLU A 26 -3.36 -13.30 3.29
CA GLU A 26 -1.91 -13.44 3.12
C GLU A 26 -1.40 -12.63 1.92
N ALA A 27 -2.16 -12.60 0.82
CA ALA A 27 -1.80 -11.79 -0.35
C ALA A 27 -1.86 -10.29 -0.05
N ALA A 28 -2.88 -9.82 0.66
CA ALA A 28 -2.97 -8.42 1.08
C ALA A 28 -1.82 -8.06 2.03
N ALA A 29 -1.50 -8.93 3.00
CA ALA A 29 -0.39 -8.74 3.92
C ALA A 29 0.97 -8.68 3.19
N GLU A 30 1.26 -9.62 2.28
CA GLU A 30 2.50 -9.60 1.47
C GLU A 30 2.66 -8.29 0.70
N LEU A 31 1.58 -7.82 0.07
CA LEU A 31 1.62 -6.54 -0.63
C LEU A 31 1.90 -5.41 0.38
N LEU A 32 1.19 -5.35 1.51
CA LEU A 32 1.30 -4.26 2.49
C LEU A 32 2.71 -4.17 3.07
N VAL A 33 3.30 -5.32 3.40
CA VAL A 33 4.67 -5.35 3.88
C VAL A 33 5.65 -4.91 2.78
N ALA A 34 5.45 -5.37 1.54
CA ALA A 34 6.30 -4.99 0.41
C ALA A 34 6.34 -3.47 0.16
N ILE A 35 5.18 -2.80 0.23
CA ILE A 35 5.12 -1.35 0.04
C ILE A 35 5.72 -0.59 1.23
N THR A 36 5.58 -1.12 2.46
CA THR A 36 6.17 -0.50 3.65
C THR A 36 7.69 -0.58 3.63
N LEU A 37 8.27 -1.76 3.34
CA LEU A 37 9.72 -1.94 3.30
C LEU A 37 10.40 -1.07 2.23
N LEU A 38 9.70 -0.77 1.13
CA LEU A 38 10.17 0.19 0.12
C LEU A 38 10.40 1.61 0.66
N GLY A 39 9.49 2.05 1.53
CA GLY A 39 9.55 3.38 2.13
C GLY A 39 10.42 3.43 3.38
N ASP A 40 10.53 2.31 4.12
CA ASP A 40 11.27 2.27 5.39
C ASP A 40 12.80 2.38 5.21
N GLU A 41 13.35 2.08 4.02
CA GLU A 41 14.75 2.42 3.69
C GLU A 41 15.08 3.91 3.86
N ALA A 42 14.06 4.79 3.83
CA ALA A 42 14.20 6.22 4.02
C ALA A 42 13.79 6.70 5.43
N ASN A 43 13.25 5.83 6.29
CA ASN A 43 12.69 6.18 7.60
C ASN A 43 13.50 5.58 8.78
N ASP A 44 13.13 5.97 9.99
CA ASP A 44 13.79 5.73 11.27
C ASP A 44 13.68 4.30 11.84
N GLY A 45 13.28 3.32 11.02
CA GLY A 45 13.21 1.90 11.38
C GLY A 45 12.01 1.48 12.23
N ASP A 46 11.12 2.41 12.59
CA ASP A 46 9.88 2.14 13.36
C ASP A 46 8.59 2.29 12.52
N THR A 47 8.71 2.63 11.23
CA THR A 47 7.55 2.86 10.37
C THR A 47 6.74 1.58 10.19
N TYR A 48 7.42 0.45 9.97
CA TYR A 48 6.75 -0.86 9.88
C TYR A 48 5.96 -1.20 11.14
N THR A 49 6.57 -1.10 12.33
CA THR A 49 5.90 -1.40 13.60
C THR A 49 4.61 -0.59 13.78
N ARG A 50 4.67 0.71 13.48
CA ARG A 50 3.52 1.61 13.58
C ARG A 50 2.42 1.24 12.59
N LEU A 51 2.77 0.99 11.32
CA LEU A 51 1.80 0.61 10.30
C LEU A 51 1.17 -0.75 10.58
N LYS A 52 1.95 -1.72 11.07
CA LYS A 52 1.44 -3.02 11.51
C LYS A 52 0.37 -2.86 12.59
N GLN A 53 0.64 -2.11 13.66
CA GLN A 53 -0.36 -1.91 14.73
C GLN A 53 -1.66 -1.31 14.21
N MET A 54 -1.54 -0.35 13.30
CA MET A 54 -2.67 0.29 12.66
C MET A 54 -3.47 -0.66 11.76
N TRP A 55 -2.82 -1.50 10.94
CA TRP A 55 -3.53 -2.51 10.15
C TRP A 55 -4.27 -3.50 11.04
N LEU A 56 -3.66 -3.92 12.16
CA LEU A 56 -4.31 -4.80 13.13
C LEU A 56 -5.58 -4.15 13.68
N GLU A 57 -5.50 -2.91 14.18
CA GLU A 57 -6.67 -2.19 14.71
C GLU A 57 -7.79 -2.05 13.66
N LEU A 58 -7.44 -1.70 12.43
CA LEU A 58 -8.41 -1.43 11.38
C LEU A 58 -9.10 -2.71 10.86
N LEU A 59 -8.34 -3.79 10.68
CA LEU A 59 -8.83 -5.04 10.10
C LEU A 59 -9.44 -5.99 11.13
N SER A 60 -8.89 -6.08 12.35
CA SER A 60 -9.45 -6.96 13.40
C SER A 60 -10.54 -6.29 14.24
N GLY A 61 -10.62 -4.95 14.23
CA GLY A 61 -11.52 -4.24 15.12
C GLY A 61 -11.23 -4.56 16.58
N HIS A 62 -12.23 -5.08 17.30
CA HIS A 62 -12.14 -5.42 18.73
C HIS A 62 -12.02 -6.94 18.99
N ASP A 63 -11.89 -7.76 17.94
CA ASP A 63 -11.74 -9.22 18.08
C ASP A 63 -10.27 -9.60 18.27
N GLU A 64 -9.93 -10.04 19.49
CA GLU A 64 -8.56 -10.40 19.88
C GLU A 64 -8.05 -11.67 19.17
N THR A 65 -8.94 -12.61 18.83
CA THR A 65 -8.56 -13.84 18.13
C THR A 65 -8.22 -13.54 16.68
N ALA A 66 -9.08 -12.74 16.02
CA ALA A 66 -8.81 -12.26 14.66
C ALA A 66 -7.55 -11.40 14.61
N ARG A 67 -7.30 -10.56 15.64
CA ARG A 67 -6.10 -9.75 15.77
C ARG A 67 -4.83 -10.61 15.81
N ALA A 68 -4.83 -11.66 16.64
CA ALA A 68 -3.68 -12.55 16.76
C ALA A 68 -3.40 -13.33 15.46
N ALA A 69 -4.45 -13.83 14.79
CA ALA A 69 -4.31 -14.51 13.51
C ALA A 69 -3.74 -13.58 12.42
N LEU A 70 -4.30 -12.37 12.28
CA LEU A 70 -3.82 -11.38 11.33
C LEU A 70 -2.37 -10.95 11.64
N ALA A 71 -2.00 -10.78 12.91
CA ALA A 71 -0.64 -10.48 13.30
C ALA A 71 0.35 -11.58 12.84
N ALA A 72 -0.02 -12.85 13.02
CA ALA A 72 0.79 -13.97 12.56
C ALA A 72 0.95 -14.00 11.02
N HIS A 73 -0.12 -13.69 10.27
CA HIS A 73 -0.06 -13.57 8.82
C HIS A 73 0.84 -12.42 8.36
N ILE A 74 0.75 -11.25 9.01
CA ILE A 74 1.60 -10.09 8.70
C ILE A 74 3.07 -10.42 9.00
N ASP A 75 3.37 -11.06 10.14
CA ASP A 75 4.74 -11.43 10.51
C ASP A 75 5.35 -12.47 9.56
N THR A 76 4.58 -13.50 9.21
CA THR A 76 5.01 -14.50 8.24
C THR A 76 5.26 -13.86 6.86
N SER A 77 4.37 -12.95 6.46
CA SER A 77 4.53 -12.19 5.21
C SER A 77 5.76 -11.30 5.25
N HIS A 78 6.05 -10.67 6.39
CA HIS A 78 7.23 -9.84 6.57
C HIS A 78 8.52 -10.62 6.42
N ASP A 79 8.66 -11.75 7.12
CA ASP A 79 9.86 -12.59 7.01
C ASP A 79 10.08 -13.05 5.56
N ARG A 80 9.00 -13.44 4.88
CA ARG A 80 9.04 -13.89 3.49
C ARG A 80 9.42 -12.75 2.53
N VAL A 81 8.78 -11.59 2.63
CA VAL A 81 9.04 -10.42 1.78
C VAL A 81 10.46 -9.92 2.00
N GLN A 82 10.89 -9.80 3.27
CA GLN A 82 12.24 -9.37 3.64
C GLN A 82 13.31 -10.29 3.04
N SER A 83 13.11 -11.62 3.12
CA SER A 83 14.07 -12.60 2.56
C SER A 83 14.24 -12.51 1.04
N LEU A 84 13.25 -11.94 0.34
CA LEU A 84 13.24 -11.81 -1.12
C LEU A 84 13.54 -10.39 -1.60
N PHE A 85 13.63 -9.41 -0.70
CA PHE A 85 13.74 -8.00 -1.03
C PHE A 85 14.99 -7.70 -1.88
N ASP A 86 16.13 -8.33 -1.52
CA ASP A 86 17.40 -8.22 -2.26
C ASP A 86 17.45 -9.09 -3.54
N HIS A 87 16.35 -9.78 -3.89
CA HIS A 87 16.24 -10.69 -5.03
C HIS A 87 15.15 -10.24 -6.00
N PRO A 88 15.43 -9.27 -6.89
CA PRO A 88 14.41 -8.57 -7.69
C PRO A 88 13.45 -9.47 -8.47
N HIS A 89 13.97 -10.54 -9.08
CA HIS A 89 13.15 -11.45 -9.86
C HIS A 89 12.20 -12.26 -8.98
N ALA A 90 12.70 -12.81 -7.88
CA ALA A 90 11.90 -13.58 -6.92
C ALA A 90 10.86 -12.69 -6.23
N PHE A 91 11.24 -11.47 -5.90
CA PHE A 91 10.34 -10.45 -5.36
C PHE A 91 9.22 -10.10 -6.33
N GLY A 92 9.55 -9.85 -7.60
CA GLY A 92 8.54 -9.59 -8.65
C GLY A 92 7.57 -10.77 -8.85
N ILE A 93 8.06 -12.01 -8.73
CA ILE A 93 7.21 -13.21 -8.75
C ILE A 93 6.27 -13.24 -7.54
N LEU A 94 6.77 -12.93 -6.34
CA LEU A 94 5.96 -12.84 -5.13
C LEU A 94 4.80 -11.85 -5.31
N LEU A 95 5.11 -10.61 -5.73
CA LEU A 95 4.08 -9.59 -5.96
C LEU A 95 3.06 -10.00 -7.01
N ALA A 96 3.51 -10.57 -8.13
CA ALA A 96 2.60 -11.05 -9.17
C ALA A 96 1.71 -12.19 -8.67
N SER A 97 2.25 -13.08 -7.83
CA SER A 97 1.50 -14.16 -7.18
C SER A 97 0.46 -13.61 -6.20
N ALA A 98 0.85 -12.69 -5.31
CA ALA A 98 -0.06 -12.01 -4.40
C ALA A 98 -1.22 -11.34 -5.15
N CYS A 99 -0.91 -10.58 -6.21
CA CYS A 99 -1.95 -9.95 -7.04
C CYS A 99 -2.90 -10.97 -7.69
N SER A 100 -2.41 -12.16 -8.04
CA SER A 100 -3.23 -13.20 -8.68
C SER A 100 -4.12 -13.96 -7.70
N ARG A 101 -3.81 -13.92 -6.40
CA ARG A 101 -4.62 -14.52 -5.34
C ARG A 101 -5.84 -13.68 -4.97
N LEU A 102 -5.77 -12.36 -5.19
CA LEU A 102 -6.90 -11.44 -5.04
C LEU A 102 -7.80 -11.52 -6.27
N ARG A 103 -8.90 -12.28 -6.20
CA ARG A 103 -9.66 -12.67 -7.42
C ARG A 103 -10.78 -11.69 -7.75
N SER A 104 -11.40 -11.10 -6.73
CA SER A 104 -12.54 -10.22 -6.91
C SER A 104 -12.08 -8.79 -7.23
N PRO A 105 -12.61 -8.13 -8.28
CA PRO A 105 -12.34 -6.73 -8.56
C PRO A 105 -12.69 -5.79 -7.39
N ILE A 106 -13.68 -6.19 -6.59
CA ILE A 106 -14.05 -5.45 -5.37
C ILE A 106 -12.92 -5.58 -4.34
N THR A 107 -12.46 -6.80 -4.06
CA THR A 107 -11.34 -7.05 -3.13
C THR A 107 -10.08 -6.33 -3.59
N GLN A 108 -9.71 -6.46 -4.86
CA GLN A 108 -8.58 -5.77 -5.48
C GLN A 108 -8.67 -4.25 -5.29
N PHE A 109 -9.85 -3.66 -5.45
CA PHE A 109 -10.07 -2.23 -5.19
C PHE A 109 -9.86 -1.88 -3.73
N HIS A 110 -10.38 -2.66 -2.79
CA HIS A 110 -10.21 -2.38 -1.36
C HIS A 110 -8.76 -2.51 -0.91
N VAL A 111 -8.06 -3.55 -1.41
CA VAL A 111 -6.62 -3.72 -1.16
C VAL A 111 -5.83 -2.56 -1.77
N MET A 112 -6.16 -2.13 -2.99
CA MET A 112 -5.51 -0.97 -3.61
C MET A 112 -5.70 0.32 -2.81
N CYS A 113 -6.91 0.54 -2.26
CA CYS A 113 -7.15 1.69 -1.40
C CYS A 113 -6.30 1.62 -0.12
N LEU A 114 -6.27 0.47 0.57
CA LEU A 114 -5.43 0.28 1.75
C LEU A 114 -3.93 0.44 1.42
N PHE A 115 -3.53 0.05 0.21
CA PHE A 115 -2.21 0.30 -0.35
C PHE A 115 -1.88 1.77 -0.43
N CYS A 116 -2.76 2.56 -1.06
CA CYS A 116 -2.57 3.99 -1.19
C CYS A 116 -2.49 4.62 0.20
N VAL A 117 -3.38 4.27 1.13
CA VAL A 117 -3.31 4.86 2.47
C VAL A 117 -1.99 4.54 3.17
N THR A 118 -1.51 3.30 3.04
CA THR A 118 -0.23 2.86 3.61
C THR A 118 0.95 3.71 3.11
N VAL A 119 1.02 3.99 1.80
CA VAL A 119 2.06 4.84 1.21
C VAL A 119 2.08 6.24 1.84
N PHE A 120 0.92 6.85 2.00
CA PHE A 120 0.85 8.19 2.58
C PHE A 120 1.12 8.19 4.09
N ALA A 121 0.78 7.09 4.77
CA ALA A 121 1.02 6.90 6.19
C ALA A 121 2.51 6.67 6.55
N SER A 122 3.28 6.05 5.65
CA SER A 122 4.74 5.96 5.76
C SER A 122 5.46 7.25 5.37
N GLY A 123 4.76 8.23 4.79
CA GLY A 123 5.38 9.33 4.05
C GLY A 123 5.61 8.89 2.61
N PRO A 124 4.87 9.45 1.64
CA PRO A 124 4.85 8.94 0.28
C PRO A 124 6.21 9.14 -0.40
N ASP A 125 6.79 8.07 -0.93
CA ASP A 125 7.97 8.13 -1.80
C ASP A 125 7.68 7.70 -3.24
N GLU A 126 8.56 8.11 -4.16
CA GLU A 126 8.40 7.86 -5.60
C GLU A 126 8.30 6.37 -5.92
N ARG A 127 9.11 5.51 -5.28
CA ARG A 127 9.13 4.05 -5.55
C ARG A 127 7.84 3.39 -5.08
N GLN A 128 7.34 3.82 -3.93
CA GLN A 128 6.03 3.40 -3.42
C GLN A 128 4.90 3.78 -4.37
N ILE A 129 4.90 5.03 -4.84
CA ILE A 129 3.92 5.52 -5.81
C ILE A 129 3.98 4.68 -7.10
N GLU A 130 5.18 4.44 -7.64
CA GLU A 130 5.37 3.59 -8.82
C GLU A 130 4.85 2.16 -8.62
N LEU A 131 5.08 1.55 -7.44
CA LEU A 131 4.58 0.22 -7.13
C LEU A 131 3.04 0.18 -7.11
N CYS A 132 2.39 1.18 -6.50
CA CYS A 132 0.94 1.30 -6.53
C CYS A 132 0.40 1.32 -7.97
N TYR A 133 1.00 2.11 -8.86
CA TYR A 133 0.59 2.17 -10.27
C TYR A 133 0.73 0.81 -10.99
N ARG A 134 1.79 0.06 -10.70
CA ARG A 134 2.01 -1.29 -11.26
C ARG A 134 0.98 -2.29 -10.76
N ILE A 135 0.66 -2.28 -9.47
CA ILE A 135 -0.37 -3.14 -8.88
C ILE A 135 -1.75 -2.78 -9.42
N GLY A 136 -2.08 -1.49 -9.50
CA GLY A 136 -3.35 -1.03 -10.09
C GLY A 136 -3.55 -1.54 -11.52
N ARG A 137 -2.49 -1.48 -12.35
CA ARG A 137 -2.51 -2.09 -13.70
C ARG A 137 -2.71 -3.61 -13.65
N LYS A 138 -2.06 -4.30 -12.72
CA LYS A 138 -2.17 -5.77 -12.57
C LYS A 138 -3.58 -6.20 -12.17
N PHE A 139 -4.27 -5.39 -11.39
CA PHE A 139 -5.70 -5.54 -11.08
C PHE A 139 -6.63 -5.14 -12.25
N GLY A 140 -6.09 -4.67 -13.37
CA GLY A 140 -6.89 -4.21 -14.51
C GLY A 140 -7.64 -2.91 -14.23
N MET A 141 -7.17 -2.10 -13.27
CA MET A 141 -7.75 -0.79 -13.01
C MET A 141 -7.45 0.19 -14.15
N VAL A 142 -8.38 1.13 -14.35
CA VAL A 142 -8.19 2.25 -15.27
C VAL A 142 -7.34 3.34 -14.62
N GLU A 143 -6.50 4.00 -15.42
CA GLU A 143 -5.58 5.09 -15.01
C GLU A 143 -6.28 6.11 -14.10
N GLY A 144 -7.37 6.70 -14.58
CA GLY A 144 -8.09 7.75 -13.87
C GLY A 144 -8.61 7.32 -12.49
N ARG A 145 -8.84 6.02 -12.26
CA ARG A 145 -9.29 5.52 -10.95
C ARG A 145 -8.15 5.45 -9.94
N VAL A 146 -6.96 5.04 -10.38
CA VAL A 146 -5.77 5.06 -9.50
C VAL A 146 -5.38 6.51 -9.21
N GLU A 147 -5.42 7.38 -10.22
CA GLU A 147 -5.16 8.81 -10.05
C GLU A 147 -6.17 9.49 -9.10
N GLU A 148 -7.45 9.16 -9.21
CA GLU A 148 -8.48 9.66 -8.30
C GLU A 148 -8.20 9.24 -6.85
N LEU A 149 -7.81 7.99 -6.61
CA LEU A 149 -7.42 7.52 -5.29
C LEU A 149 -6.22 8.31 -4.76
N PHE A 150 -5.17 8.47 -5.56
CA PHE A 150 -4.00 9.26 -5.17
C PHE A 150 -4.31 10.73 -4.93
N GLY A 151 -5.15 11.35 -5.76
CA GLY A 151 -5.58 12.74 -5.59
C GLY A 151 -6.36 12.95 -4.29
N ARG A 152 -7.30 12.05 -3.97
CA ARG A 152 -8.04 12.06 -2.69
C ARG A 152 -7.09 11.89 -1.50
N MET A 153 -6.18 10.92 -1.58
CA MET A 153 -5.17 10.67 -0.55
C MET A 153 -4.24 11.86 -0.33
N TRP A 154 -3.78 12.47 -1.42
CA TRP A 154 -2.88 13.62 -1.39
C TRP A 154 -3.55 14.84 -0.77
N ALA A 155 -4.80 15.14 -1.15
CA ALA A 155 -5.57 16.21 -0.54
C ALA A 155 -5.77 15.98 0.97
N ALA A 156 -6.10 14.76 1.37
CA ALA A 156 -6.25 14.41 2.78
C ALA A 156 -4.93 14.54 3.55
N TYR A 157 -3.83 14.01 2.99
CA TYR A 157 -2.49 14.09 3.57
C TYR A 157 -2.03 15.53 3.77
N GLN A 158 -2.28 16.40 2.79
CA GLN A 158 -1.96 17.82 2.88
C GLN A 158 -2.78 18.52 3.94
N ASN A 159 -4.08 18.27 4.03
CA ASN A 159 -4.91 18.84 5.08
C ASN A 159 -4.36 18.49 6.47
N VAL A 160 -3.98 17.23 6.71
CA VAL A 160 -3.41 16.79 7.99
C VAL A 160 -2.03 17.40 8.25
N THR A 161 -1.15 17.47 7.25
CA THR A 161 0.19 18.03 7.42
C THR A 161 0.19 19.56 7.54
N ALA A 162 -0.71 20.24 6.83
CA ALA A 162 -0.92 21.69 6.90
C ALA A 162 -1.48 22.07 8.28
N GLN A 163 -2.51 21.37 8.78
CA GLN A 163 -3.03 21.55 10.14
C GLN A 163 -1.96 21.33 11.20
N ALA A 164 -1.16 20.26 11.09
CA ALA A 164 -0.08 19.98 12.03
C ALA A 164 1.03 21.05 12.05
N LYS A 165 1.19 21.80 10.96
CA LYS A 165 2.20 22.87 10.81
C LYS A 165 1.62 24.28 10.96
N GLY A 166 0.31 24.43 11.17
CA GLY A 166 -0.38 25.73 11.21
C GLY A 166 -0.29 26.49 9.88
N LEU A 167 -0.19 25.78 8.76
CA LEU A 167 -0.07 26.34 7.42
C LEU A 167 -1.39 26.20 6.67
N ASP A 168 -1.66 27.15 5.78
CA ASP A 168 -2.85 27.18 4.91
C ASP A 168 -2.41 26.93 3.46
N TYR A 169 -2.00 25.70 3.14
CA TYR A 169 -1.53 25.35 1.79
C TYR A 169 -1.99 23.94 1.38
N ALA A 170 -2.61 23.87 0.20
CA ALA A 170 -2.79 22.64 -0.58
C ALA A 170 -1.98 22.76 -1.89
N GLN A 171 -0.91 21.98 -2.03
CA GLN A 171 -0.15 21.82 -3.27
C GLN A 171 -0.88 20.82 -4.18
N GLU A 172 -1.22 21.20 -5.40
CA GLU A 172 -1.95 20.31 -6.33
C GLU A 172 -1.14 19.05 -6.70
N TYR A 173 -1.78 17.88 -6.64
CA TYR A 173 -1.21 16.62 -7.13
C TYR A 173 -1.15 16.64 -8.66
N THR A 174 0.04 16.47 -9.24
CA THR A 174 0.20 16.41 -10.70
C THR A 174 -0.01 14.98 -11.20
N ALA A 175 -1.20 14.71 -11.78
CA ALA A 175 -1.57 13.41 -12.35
C ALA A 175 -0.86 13.08 -13.69
N GLY A 176 -0.80 11.80 -14.07
CA GLY A 176 -0.48 11.33 -15.43
C GLY A 176 0.97 10.98 -15.75
N THR A 177 1.95 11.39 -14.95
CA THR A 177 3.38 11.10 -15.21
C THR A 177 3.78 9.67 -14.81
N HIS A 178 3.32 9.18 -13.66
CA HIS A 178 3.69 7.86 -13.16
C HIS A 178 3.03 6.72 -13.94
N TRP A 179 1.80 6.90 -14.42
CA TRP A 179 1.09 5.87 -15.18
C TRP A 179 1.80 5.54 -16.50
N ARG A 180 2.28 6.56 -17.22
CA ARG A 180 2.97 6.38 -18.51
C ARG A 180 4.36 5.78 -18.36
N ARG A 181 5.10 6.14 -17.29
CA ARG A 181 6.44 5.57 -17.00
C ARG A 181 6.38 4.08 -16.64
N ASN A 182 5.32 3.63 -15.99
CA ASN A 182 5.17 2.25 -15.50
C ASN A 182 4.35 1.35 -16.44
N ALA A 183 4.46 1.56 -17.76
CA ALA A 183 3.80 0.69 -18.74
C ALA A 183 4.41 -0.71 -18.87
N ALA A 184 5.61 -0.91 -18.32
CA ALA A 184 6.36 -2.16 -18.39
C ALA A 184 5.94 -3.14 -17.27
N ASP A 185 5.82 -4.42 -17.63
CA ASP A 185 5.44 -5.53 -16.74
C ASP A 185 6.40 -5.65 -15.53
N PHE A 186 5.95 -6.26 -14.43
CA PHE A 186 6.78 -6.52 -13.22
C PHE A 186 8.09 -7.27 -13.55
N ARG A 187 8.12 -7.93 -14.71
CA ARG A 187 9.24 -8.75 -15.21
C ARG A 187 10.38 -7.94 -15.83
N THR A 188 10.14 -6.70 -16.28
CA THR A 188 11.08 -5.98 -17.15
C THR A 188 11.67 -4.70 -16.57
N SER A 189 11.21 -4.26 -15.40
CA SER A 189 11.81 -3.13 -14.70
C SER A 189 11.63 -3.28 -13.20
N ASN A 190 12.70 -3.06 -12.45
CA ASN A 190 12.71 -3.17 -11.00
C ASN A 190 12.44 -1.77 -10.40
N PRO A 191 11.30 -1.51 -9.73
CA PRO A 191 11.09 -0.21 -9.04
C PRO A 191 12.01 -0.05 -7.81
N PHE A 192 12.69 -1.13 -7.41
CA PHE A 192 13.67 -1.21 -6.33
C PHE A 192 15.11 -0.88 -6.78
N GLN A 193 15.42 -0.86 -8.08
CA GLN A 193 16.74 -0.44 -8.55
C GLN A 193 16.82 1.09 -8.57
N LYS A 194 17.74 1.67 -7.79
CA LYS A 194 18.11 3.09 -7.96
C LYS A 194 18.46 3.30 -9.45
N PRO A 195 17.97 4.37 -10.10
CA PRO A 195 18.44 4.71 -11.43
C PRO A 195 19.96 4.79 -11.39
N ALA A 196 20.62 4.14 -12.35
CA ALA A 196 22.07 4.20 -12.47
C ALA A 196 22.48 5.68 -12.52
N ARG A 197 23.35 6.09 -11.59
CA ARG A 197 23.90 7.45 -11.53
C ARG A 197 24.77 7.73 -12.74
#